data_AF-K0TR80-F1
#
_entry.id   AF-K0TR80-F1
#
_cell.length_a   1.000
_cell.length_b   1.000
_cell.length_c   1.000
_cell.angle_alpha   90.00
_cell.angle_beta   90.00
_cell.angle_gamma   90.00
#
_symmetry.space_group_name_H-M   'P 1'
#
loop_
_entity.id
_entity.type
_entity.pdbx_description
1 polymer ?
#
loop_
_entity_poly.entity_id
_entity_poly.type
_entity_poly.pdbx_seq_one_letter_code
_entity_poly.pdbx_strand_id
1 'polypeptide(L)'
;MCDITSSKESYEKAAKVAREHGLVHEQGLAYELYGAFLKSIVEIEDAIKYFTKACDCYTIWGAHAKVSQLRKEHELTFDHEAGMRTESAFGSKRGRADLVTGG
;
A
#
# COMPACT_ATOMS: atom_id res chain seq x y z
N MET A 1 -26.06 -1.09 19.72
CA MET A 1 -25.43 -1.13 18.39
C MET A 1 -24.79 0.23 18.15
N CYS A 2 -23.47 0.32 18.10
CA CYS A 2 -22.82 1.53 17.60
C CYS A 2 -23.08 1.59 16.10
N ASP A 3 -23.74 2.64 15.62
CA ASP A 3 -24.04 2.84 14.21
C ASP A 3 -22.72 2.98 13.42
N ILE A 4 -22.32 1.87 12.80
CA ILE A 4 -21.18 1.79 11.88
C ILE A 4 -21.31 2.91 10.84
N THR A 5 -22.53 3.13 10.34
CA THR A 5 -22.88 4.18 9.38
C THR A 5 -22.59 5.59 9.91
N SER A 6 -22.95 5.91 11.15
CA SER A 6 -22.65 7.22 11.74
C SER A 6 -21.15 7.46 11.88
N SER A 7 -20.38 6.40 12.18
CA SER A 7 -18.92 6.50 12.25
C SER A 7 -18.32 6.79 10.86
N LYS A 8 -18.77 6.06 9.82
CA LYS A 8 -18.37 6.28 8.42
C LYS A 8 -18.61 7.73 7.99
N GLU A 9 -19.83 8.22 8.22
CA GLU A 9 -20.24 9.60 7.91
C GLU A 9 -19.37 10.66 8.59
N SER A 10 -19.00 10.44 9.87
CA SER A 10 -18.12 11.36 10.61
C SER A 10 -16.71 11.43 10.02
N TYR A 11 -16.13 10.29 9.63
CA TYR A 11 -14.81 10.26 9.00
C TYR A 11 -14.82 10.90 7.61
N GLU A 12 -15.86 10.66 6.82
CA GLU A 12 -15.99 11.26 5.48
C GLU A 12 -16.20 12.78 5.56
N LYS A 13 -16.99 13.26 6.52
CA LYS A 13 -17.13 14.69 6.78
C LYS A 13 -15.81 15.33 7.20
N ALA A 14 -15.06 14.70 8.11
CA ALA A 14 -13.74 15.20 8.52
C ALA A 14 -12.76 15.28 7.33
N ALA A 15 -12.70 14.24 6.50
CA ALA A 15 -11.86 14.24 5.29
C ALA A 15 -12.29 15.32 4.28
N LYS A 16 -13.61 15.55 4.13
CA LYS A 16 -14.15 16.58 3.24
C LYS A 16 -13.77 17.98 3.72
N VAL A 17 -13.99 18.28 4.99
CA VAL A 17 -13.64 19.59 5.58
C VAL A 17 -12.14 19.84 5.46
N ALA A 18 -11.31 18.85 5.80
CA ALA A 18 -9.86 18.97 5.66
C ALA A 18 -9.44 19.27 4.21
N ARG A 19 -10.09 18.65 3.22
CA ARG A 19 -9.86 18.93 1.80
C ARG A 19 -10.28 20.34 1.40
N GLU A 20 -11.43 20.82 1.87
CA GLU A 20 -11.93 22.18 1.57
C GLU A 20 -10.99 23.26 2.13
N HIS A 21 -10.36 22.99 3.27
CA HIS A 21 -9.38 23.88 3.88
C HIS A 21 -7.94 23.69 3.37
N GLY A 22 -7.68 22.72 2.48
CA GLY A 22 -6.33 22.41 1.98
C GLY A 22 -5.43 21.73 3.02
N LEU A 23 -6.01 21.18 4.09
CA LEU A 23 -5.31 20.51 5.19
C LEU A 23 -5.06 19.05 4.82
N VAL A 24 -4.10 18.83 3.92
CA VAL A 24 -3.78 17.49 3.38
C VAL A 24 -3.37 16.50 4.48
N HIS A 25 -2.75 16.98 5.57
CA HIS A 25 -2.38 16.13 6.70
C HIS A 25 -3.59 15.64 7.51
N GLU A 26 -4.60 16.50 7.72
CA GLU A 26 -5.84 16.14 8.43
C GLU A 26 -6.68 15.19 7.59
N GLN A 27 -6.69 15.39 6.27
CA GLN A 27 -7.34 14.49 5.35
C GLN A 27 -6.69 13.09 5.40
N GLY A 28 -5.36 13.02 5.44
CA GLY A 28 -4.62 11.77 5.61
C GLY A 28 -4.94 11.06 6.94
N LEU A 29 -5.01 11.81 8.03
CA LEU A 29 -5.36 11.27 9.35
C LEU A 29 -6.79 10.72 9.40
N ALA A 30 -7.76 11.41 8.79
CA ALA A 30 -9.13 10.94 8.71
C ALA A 30 -9.24 9.60 7.96
N TYR A 31 -8.48 9.41 6.88
CA TYR A 31 -8.42 8.15 6.15
C TYR A 31 -7.72 7.02 6.93
N GLU A 32 -6.68 7.33 7.70
CA GLU A 32 -6.02 6.36 8.60
C GLU A 32 -6.99 5.83 9.66
N LEU A 33 -7.71 6.72 10.33
CA LEU A 33 -8.74 6.36 11.31
C LEU A 33 -9.87 5.54 10.69
N TYR A 34 -10.28 5.91 9.47
CA TYR A 34 -11.33 5.20 8.77
C TYR A 34 -10.88 3.77 8.39
N GLY A 35 -9.66 3.62 7.88
CA GLY A 35 -9.07 2.31 7.60
C GLY A 35 -8.95 1.44 8.85
N ALA A 36 -8.56 2.02 9.99
CA ALA A 36 -8.49 1.30 11.26
C ALA A 36 -9.87 0.81 11.73
N PHE A 37 -10.90 1.65 11.56
CA PHE A 37 -12.29 1.28 11.86
C PHE A 37 -12.79 0.15 10.96
N LEU A 38 -12.52 0.22 9.65
CA LEU A 38 -12.85 -0.82 8.67
C LEU A 38 -12.17 -2.16 9.02
N LYS A 39 -10.90 -2.11 9.43
CA LYS A 39 -10.16 -3.29 9.92
C LYS A 39 -10.81 -3.90 11.16
N SER A 40 -11.37 -3.07 12.06
CA SER A 40 -12.11 -3.54 13.25
C SER A 40 -13.45 -4.20 12.92
N ILE A 41 -14.05 -3.91 11.76
CA ILE A 41 -15.29 -4.53 11.29
C ILE A 41 -15.07 -5.64 10.25
N VAL A 42 -13.82 -6.09 10.08
CA VAL A 42 -13.40 -7.18 9.16
C VAL A 42 -13.55 -6.82 7.66
N GLU A 43 -13.66 -5.53 7.33
CA GLU A 43 -13.69 -5.03 5.95
C GLU A 43 -12.27 -4.67 5.50
N ILE A 44 -11.42 -5.70 5.35
CA ILE A 44 -9.98 -5.53 5.13
C ILE A 44 -9.69 -4.88 3.76
N GLU A 45 -10.43 -5.25 2.73
CA GLU A 45 -10.24 -4.71 1.37
C GLU A 45 -10.49 -3.20 1.32
N ASP A 46 -11.57 -2.73 1.95
CA ASP A 46 -11.86 -1.31 2.02
C ASP A 46 -10.87 -0.59 2.94
N ALA A 47 -10.47 -1.19 4.05
CA ALA A 47 -9.43 -0.63 4.91
C ALA A 47 -8.14 -0.32 4.13
N ILE A 48 -7.67 -1.26 3.30
CA ILE A 48 -6.48 -1.10 2.45
C ILE A 48 -6.63 0.08 1.47
N LYS A 49 -7.81 0.24 0.85
CA LYS A 49 -8.09 1.37 -0.06
C LYS A 49 -7.97 2.72 0.66
N TYR A 50 -8.47 2.82 1.89
CA TYR A 50 -8.38 4.06 2.66
C TYR A 50 -6.97 4.33 3.18
N PHE A 51 -6.23 3.31 3.62
CA PHE A 51 -4.82 3.49 3.98
C PHE A 51 -3.96 3.93 2.79
N THR A 52 -4.26 3.44 1.59
CA THR A 52 -3.62 3.91 0.35
C THR A 52 -3.86 5.39 0.11
N LYS A 53 -5.13 5.85 0.24
CA LYS A 53 -5.46 7.28 0.13
C LYS A 53 -4.76 8.12 1.20
N ALA A 54 -4.65 7.61 2.43
CA ALA A 54 -3.88 8.27 3.49
C ALA A 54 -2.39 8.44 3.11
N CYS A 55 -1.79 7.39 2.52
CA CYS A 55 -0.42 7.43 2.04
C CYS A 55 -0.21 8.46 0.92
N ASP A 56 -1.15 8.57 -0.03
CA ASP A 56 -1.13 9.61 -1.06
C ASP A 56 -1.16 11.01 -0.46
N CYS A 57 -2.08 11.27 0.48
CA CYS A 57 -2.15 12.55 1.19
C CYS A 57 -0.83 12.89 1.91
N TYR A 58 -0.25 11.95 2.65
CA TYR A 58 1.04 12.17 3.32
C TYR A 58 2.20 12.32 2.33
N THR A 59 2.14 11.70 1.16
CA THR A 59 3.13 11.89 0.08
C THR A 59 3.05 13.30 -0.48
N ILE A 60 1.84 13.81 -0.76
CA ILE A 60 1.61 15.18 -1.24
C ILE A 60 2.07 16.20 -0.18
N TRP A 61 1.87 15.90 1.09
CA TRP A 61 2.35 16.72 2.20
C TRP A 61 3.87 16.67 2.39
N GLY A 62 4.56 15.67 1.82
CA GLY A 62 6.02 15.49 1.93
C GLY A 62 6.46 14.60 3.11
N ALA A 63 5.55 13.94 3.81
CA ALA A 63 5.84 13.06 4.94
C ALA A 63 6.11 11.60 4.52
N HIS A 64 7.09 11.39 3.63
CA HIS A 64 7.44 10.07 3.09
C HIS A 64 7.86 9.04 4.15
N ALA A 65 8.45 9.49 5.26
CA ALA A 65 8.81 8.62 6.39
C ALA A 65 7.55 8.01 7.04
N LYS A 66 6.50 8.82 7.23
CA LYS A 66 5.21 8.38 7.77
C LYS A 66 4.53 7.41 6.81
N VAL A 67 4.56 7.69 5.50
CA VAL A 67 4.04 6.77 4.47
C VAL A 67 4.73 5.41 4.53
N SER A 68 6.07 5.39 4.60
CA SER A 68 6.84 4.15 4.64
C SER A 68 6.54 3.33 5.89
N GLN A 69 6.38 4.00 7.04
CA GLN A 69 5.97 3.35 8.28
C GLN A 69 4.55 2.77 8.17
N LEU A 70 3.59 3.55 7.66
CA LEU A 70 2.19 3.14 7.52
C LEU A 70 2.04 1.94 6.57
N ARG A 71 2.76 1.96 5.44
CA ARG A 71 2.79 0.83 4.49
C ARG A 71 3.32 -0.44 5.13
N LYS A 72 4.36 -0.33 5.97
CA LYS A 72 4.95 -1.48 6.67
C LYS A 72 4.04 -2.01 7.78
N GLU A 73 3.40 -1.13 8.54
CA GLU A 73 2.55 -1.48 9.68
C GLU A 73 1.22 -2.12 9.26
N HIS A 74 0.65 -1.67 8.15
CA HIS A 74 -0.59 -2.22 7.60
C HIS A 74 -0.36 -3.30 6.55
N GLU A 75 0.90 -3.75 6.38
CA GLU A 75 1.30 -4.73 5.35
C GLU A 75 0.65 -4.41 3.99
N LEU A 76 0.63 -3.12 3.63
CA LEU A 76 0.09 -2.67 2.34
C LEU A 76 1.09 -3.10 1.27
N THR A 77 1.06 -4.38 0.92
CA THR A 77 1.55 -4.88 -0.35
C THR A 77 0.64 -4.27 -1.39
N PHE A 78 1.07 -3.12 -1.91
CA PHE A 78 0.74 -2.79 -3.27
C PHE A 78 1.38 -3.92 -4.04
N ASP A 79 0.60 -4.95 -4.35
CA ASP A 79 1.03 -6.03 -5.20
C ASP A 79 1.66 -5.35 -6.40
N HIS A 80 2.97 -5.46 -6.47
CA HIS A 80 3.66 -5.25 -7.72
C HIS A 80 3.36 -6.49 -8.57
N GLU A 81 2.09 -6.68 -8.90
CA GLU A 81 1.66 -7.44 -10.08
C GLU A 81 2.04 -6.64 -11.33
N ALA A 82 3.32 -6.36 -11.45
CA ALA A 82 3.98 -5.88 -12.65
C ALA A 82 5.23 -6.74 -12.87
N GLY A 83 5.01 -8.04 -13.10
CA GLY A 83 5.80 -8.78 -14.05
C GLY A 83 7.23 -9.17 -13.64
N MET A 84 7.43 -9.77 -12.47
CA MET A 84 8.59 -10.66 -12.32
C MET A 84 8.27 -11.99 -13.01
N ARG A 85 8.44 -11.98 -14.33
CA ARG A 85 8.61 -13.16 -15.16
C ARG A 85 9.62 -14.05 -14.43
N THR A 86 9.20 -15.22 -14.00
CA THR A 86 10.09 -16.24 -13.44
C THR A 86 10.96 -16.79 -14.58
N GLU A 87 11.94 -16.00 -15.01
CA GLU A 87 13.04 -16.53 -15.79
C GLU A 87 13.93 -17.32 -14.83
N SER A 88 13.46 -18.53 -14.54
CA SER A 88 14.25 -19.62 -14.00
C SER A 88 15.22 -20.09 -15.08
N ALA A 89 16.20 -19.24 -15.41
CA ALA A 89 17.41 -19.65 -16.07
C ALA A 89 18.39 -20.09 -14.96
N PHE A 90 18.14 -21.28 -14.41
CA PHE A 90 19.13 -21.99 -13.64
C PHE A 90 20.32 -22.30 -14.57
N GLY A 91 21.27 -21.36 -14.61
CA GLY A 91 22.58 -21.52 -15.21
C GLY A 91 23.32 -22.66 -14.52
N SER A 92 23.21 -23.85 -15.10
CA SER A 92 24.02 -25.03 -14.80
C SER A 92 24.17 -25.74 -16.15
N LYS A 93 25.35 -25.96 -16.71
CA LYS A 93 26.66 -26.17 -16.13
C LYS A 93 27.71 -25.68 -17.15
N ARG A 94 28.79 -25.08 -16.64
CA ARG A 94 30.07 -25.07 -17.35
C ARG A 94 30.54 -26.51 -17.56
N GLY A 95 30.95 -26.86 -18.77
CA GLY A 95 31.50 -28.17 -19.10
C GLY A 95 32.29 -28.16 -20.41
N ARG A 96 33.56 -27.71 -20.32
CA ARG A 96 34.77 -28.27 -20.96
C ARG A 96 34.73 -28.40 -22.50
N ALA A 97 35.37 -27.50 -23.25
CA ALA A 97 36.81 -27.47 -23.52
C ALA A 97 37.32 -28.76 -24.23
N ASP A 98 37.48 -28.61 -25.55
CA ASP A 98 38.61 -29.05 -26.38
C ASP A 98 38.78 -30.51 -26.83
N LEU A 99 39.05 -30.58 -28.15
CA LEU A 99 40.01 -31.43 -28.86
C LEU A 99 39.67 -32.92 -29.12
N VAL A 100 39.35 -33.23 -30.37
CA VAL A 100 39.84 -34.46 -31.00
C VAL A 100 40.52 -34.12 -32.33
N THR A 101 41.81 -34.40 -32.35
CA THR A 101 42.74 -34.31 -33.48
C THR A 101 42.71 -35.64 -34.24
N GLY A 102 42.67 -35.57 -35.58
CA GLY A 102 43.47 -36.43 -36.46
C GLY A 102 42.90 -37.80 -36.84
N GLY A 103 42.95 -38.06 -38.16
CA GLY A 103 42.69 -39.34 -38.82
C GLY A 103 42.58 -39.13 -40.32
#